data_AF-A0A1Q3YXW3-F1
#
_entry.id   AF-A0A1Q3YXW3-F1
#
_cell.length_a   1.000
_cell.length_b   1.000
_cell.length_c   1.000
_cell.angle_alpha   90.00
_cell.angle_beta   90.00
_cell.angle_gamma   90.00
#
_symmetry.space_group_name_H-M   'P 1'
#
loop_
_entity.id
_entity.type
_entity.pdbx_description
1 polymer ?
#
loop_
_entity_poly.entity_id
_entity_poly.type
_entity_poly.pdbx_seq_one_letter_code
_entity_poly.pdbx_strand_id
1 'polypeptide(L)'
;MPPMLLSDIPDRFWHVPYDATRYPGAPGVDSIAAGANCQLFAYELLRAFGRELPPLRSSDLWADTQHTERVSDDFEPLDLLLFGPTADPFGAHIAVSLGDERAIHLSQRIGTPAVWSIARFRDEADYAVLIGAKRVIRTAHNES
;
A
#
# COMPACT_ATOMS: atom_id res chain seq x y z
N MET A 1 15.30 4.14 7.39
CA MET A 1 14.75 5.53 7.48
C MET A 1 13.99 5.72 8.80
N PRO A 2 13.86 6.93 9.38
CA PRO A 2 13.03 7.13 10.57
C PRO A 2 11.55 6.82 10.27
N PRO A 3 10.76 6.40 11.27
CA PRO A 3 9.33 6.16 11.07
C PRO A 3 8.61 7.44 10.68
N MET A 4 7.55 7.30 9.88
CA MET A 4 6.69 8.41 9.49
C MET A 4 5.81 8.85 10.66
N LEU A 5 5.63 10.17 10.78
CA LEU A 5 4.65 10.77 11.66
C LEU A 5 3.29 10.79 10.94
N LEU A 6 2.21 10.72 11.72
CA LEU A 6 0.86 10.81 11.15
C LEU A 6 0.60 12.18 10.50
N SER A 7 1.27 13.23 11.00
CA SER A 7 1.25 14.57 10.43
C SER A 7 1.92 14.67 9.07
N ASP A 8 2.75 13.70 8.68
CA ASP A 8 3.38 13.67 7.36
C ASP A 8 2.40 13.18 6.29
N ILE A 9 1.36 12.43 6.69
CA ILE A 9 0.34 11.92 5.77
C ILE A 9 -0.60 13.06 5.38
N PRO A 10 -0.72 13.40 4.08
CA PRO A 10 -1.57 14.52 3.67
C PRO A 10 -3.03 14.33 4.07
N ASP A 11 -3.68 15.37 4.57
CA ASP A 11 -5.03 15.31 5.17
C ASP A 11 -6.07 14.58 4.31
N ARG A 12 -6.01 14.75 2.98
CA ARG A 12 -6.91 14.08 2.03
C ARG A 12 -6.93 12.54 2.18
N PHE A 13 -5.84 11.93 2.64
CA PHE A 13 -5.74 10.48 2.85
C PHE A 13 -6.48 9.98 4.08
N TRP A 14 -6.98 10.83 4.96
CA TRP A 14 -7.75 10.39 6.14
C TRP A 14 -9.25 10.30 5.86
N HIS A 15 -9.70 10.81 4.71
CA HIS A 15 -11.12 10.95 4.38
C HIS A 15 -11.55 10.12 3.16
N VAL A 16 -10.68 9.24 2.65
CA VAL A 16 -10.95 8.46 1.44
C VAL A 16 -11.94 7.33 1.74
N PRO A 17 -13.14 7.31 1.13
CA PRO A 17 -14.05 6.18 1.30
C PRO A 17 -13.54 4.95 0.54
N TYR A 18 -13.78 3.77 1.10
CA TYR A 18 -13.52 2.52 0.39
C TYR A 18 -14.47 2.35 -0.80
N ASP A 19 -13.91 2.03 -1.97
CA ASP A 19 -14.65 1.64 -3.17
C ASP A 19 -13.87 0.56 -3.94
N ALA A 20 -14.40 -0.67 -3.96
CA ALA A 20 -13.78 -1.81 -4.63
C ALA A 20 -13.66 -1.64 -6.15
N THR A 21 -14.51 -0.81 -6.76
CA THR A 21 -14.50 -0.56 -8.21
C THR A 21 -13.39 0.39 -8.64
N ARG A 22 -12.78 1.11 -7.68
CA ARG A 22 -11.71 2.09 -7.91
C ARG A 22 -10.36 1.49 -7.55
N TYR A 23 -9.73 0.87 -8.54
CA TYR A 23 -8.43 0.20 -8.43
C TYR A 23 -7.39 0.81 -9.38
N PRO A 24 -6.08 0.52 -9.24
CA PRO A 24 -5.06 1.04 -10.17
C PRO A 24 -5.38 0.67 -11.62
N GLY A 25 -5.45 1.66 -12.51
CA GLY A 25 -5.78 1.46 -13.93
C GLY A 25 -7.26 1.24 -14.24
N ALA A 26 -8.16 1.40 -13.26
CA ALA A 26 -9.59 1.39 -13.53
C ALA A 26 -9.98 2.55 -14.48
N PRO A 27 -10.88 2.33 -15.46
CA PRO A 27 -11.32 3.38 -16.38
C PRO A 27 -11.91 4.59 -15.64
N GLY A 28 -11.47 5.80 -15.99
CA GLY A 28 -11.98 7.04 -15.40
C GLY A 28 -11.52 7.29 -13.96
N VAL A 29 -10.50 6.57 -13.47
CA VAL A 29 -9.91 6.78 -12.15
C VAL A 29 -8.56 7.49 -12.30
N ASP A 30 -8.50 8.74 -11.86
CA ASP A 30 -7.32 9.61 -11.89
C ASP A 30 -6.77 9.97 -10.49
N SER A 31 -7.57 9.71 -9.46
CA SER A 31 -7.31 10.10 -8.07
C SER A 31 -8.18 9.34 -7.06
N ILE A 32 -7.86 9.50 -5.77
CA ILE A 32 -8.60 8.94 -4.62
C ILE A 32 -9.80 9.78 -4.14
N ALA A 33 -10.05 10.96 -4.73
CA ALA A 33 -11.01 11.92 -4.19
C ALA A 33 -12.45 11.36 -4.11
N ALA A 34 -12.82 10.51 -5.06
CA ALA A 34 -14.12 9.82 -5.10
C ALA A 34 -14.11 8.43 -4.43
N GLY A 35 -13.01 8.08 -3.73
CA GLY A 35 -12.81 6.78 -3.12
C GLY A 35 -11.72 5.95 -3.78
N ALA A 36 -11.37 4.85 -3.12
CA ALA A 36 -10.34 3.92 -3.58
C ALA A 36 -10.51 2.54 -2.95
N ASN A 37 -9.98 1.51 -3.60
CA ASN A 37 -9.68 0.25 -2.94
C ASN A 37 -8.33 0.35 -2.20
N CYS A 38 -7.95 -0.73 -1.49
CA CYS A 38 -6.71 -0.78 -0.72
C CYS A 38 -5.46 -0.45 -1.56
N GLN A 39 -5.38 -0.98 -2.78
CA GLN A 39 -4.21 -0.86 -3.62
C GLN A 39 -4.08 0.52 -4.29
N LEU A 40 -5.18 1.08 -4.80
CA LEU A 40 -5.20 2.44 -5.34
C LEU A 40 -4.84 3.46 -4.25
N PHE A 41 -5.41 3.30 -3.05
CA PHE A 41 -5.06 4.12 -1.90
C PHE A 41 -3.55 4.08 -1.61
N ALA A 42 -2.97 2.88 -1.57
CA ALA A 42 -1.55 2.70 -1.32
C ALA A 42 -0.68 3.36 -2.40
N TYR A 43 -1.03 3.19 -3.68
CA TYR A 43 -0.25 3.74 -4.80
C TYR A 43 -0.31 5.27 -4.84
N GLU A 44 -1.48 5.84 -4.53
CA GLU A 44 -1.65 7.28 -4.47
C GLU A 44 -0.91 7.89 -3.28
N LEU A 45 -0.83 7.16 -2.15
CA LEU A 45 0.00 7.57 -1.02
C LEU A 45 1.48 7.56 -1.42
N LEU A 46 1.96 6.51 -2.07
CA LEU A 46 3.33 6.47 -2.61
C LEU A 46 3.60 7.65 -3.55
N ARG A 47 2.66 7.94 -4.46
CA ARG A 47 2.75 9.07 -5.41
C ARG A 47 2.86 10.41 -4.69
N ALA A 48 2.12 10.60 -3.59
CA ALA A 48 2.23 11.81 -2.77
C ALA A 48 3.63 12.02 -2.17
N PHE A 49 4.43 10.95 -2.04
CA PHE A 49 5.82 10.98 -1.61
C PHE A 49 6.82 10.76 -2.77
N GLY A 50 6.39 11.02 -4.01
CA GLY A 50 7.26 10.96 -5.20
C GLY A 50 7.67 9.55 -5.62
N ARG A 51 6.90 8.52 -5.24
CA ARG A 51 7.13 7.12 -5.66
C ARG A 51 6.00 6.68 -6.58
N GLU A 52 6.31 6.52 -7.86
CA GLU A 52 5.33 6.09 -8.86
C GLU A 52 5.45 4.59 -9.16
N LEU A 53 4.31 3.96 -9.41
CA LEU A 53 4.22 2.58 -9.86
C LEU A 53 3.26 2.45 -11.04
N PRO A 54 3.53 1.56 -12.01
CA PRO A 54 2.51 1.19 -12.99
C PRO A 54 1.31 0.54 -12.29
N PRO A 55 0.14 0.51 -12.93
CA PRO A 55 -1.11 -0.02 -12.36
C PRO A 55 -1.13 -1.55 -12.26
N LEU A 56 -0.10 -2.15 -11.69
CA LEU A 56 0.05 -3.59 -11.43
C LEU A 56 -1.04 -4.04 -10.47
N ARG A 57 -1.64 -5.21 -10.67
CA ARG A 57 -2.51 -5.86 -9.68
C ARG A 57 -1.67 -6.61 -8.65
N SER A 58 -2.26 -7.08 -7.55
CA SER A 58 -1.51 -7.66 -6.43
C SER A 58 -0.54 -8.79 -6.83
N SER A 59 -0.96 -9.70 -7.72
CA SER A 59 -0.10 -10.77 -8.26
C SER A 59 1.04 -10.22 -9.13
N ASP A 60 0.75 -9.24 -9.98
CA ASP A 60 1.74 -8.60 -10.85
C ASP A 60 2.74 -7.78 -10.03
N LEU A 61 2.27 -7.07 -9.00
CA LEU A 61 3.11 -6.34 -8.03
C LEU A 61 4.06 -7.31 -7.30
N TRP A 62 3.58 -8.50 -6.93
CA TRP A 62 4.43 -9.49 -6.27
C TRP A 62 5.49 -10.08 -7.21
N ALA A 63 5.14 -10.27 -8.48
CA ALA A 63 6.04 -10.77 -9.53
C ALA A 63 6.99 -9.70 -10.07
N ASP A 64 6.64 -8.41 -9.95
CA ASP A 64 7.40 -7.31 -10.50
C ASP A 64 8.82 -7.25 -9.90
N THR A 65 9.78 -7.08 -10.78
CA THR A 65 11.19 -6.86 -10.44
C THR A 65 11.75 -5.64 -11.17
N GLN A 66 10.93 -4.96 -11.98
CA GLN A 66 11.34 -3.82 -12.78
C GLN A 66 11.15 -2.50 -12.03
N HIS A 67 10.04 -2.37 -11.31
CA HIS A 67 9.69 -1.15 -10.57
C HIS A 67 9.84 -1.31 -9.06
N THR A 68 9.87 -2.55 -8.60
CA THR A 68 9.90 -2.88 -7.18
C THR A 68 10.85 -4.02 -6.87
N GLU A 69 11.42 -3.99 -5.69
CA GLU A 69 12.20 -5.08 -5.11
C GLU A 69 11.44 -5.75 -3.96
N ARG A 70 11.79 -7.00 -3.63
CA ARG A 70 11.25 -7.70 -2.47
C ARG A 70 11.98 -7.26 -1.21
N VAL A 71 11.24 -7.10 -0.12
CA VAL A 71 11.80 -6.83 1.21
C VAL A 71 11.42 -8.01 2.11
N SER A 72 12.41 -8.67 2.70
CA SER A 72 12.19 -9.84 3.57
C SER A 72 12.12 -9.45 5.05
N ASP A 73 12.94 -8.50 5.46
CA ASP A 73 13.11 -8.07 6.85
C ASP A 73 13.39 -6.55 6.85
N ASP A 74 13.09 -5.85 7.94
CA ASP A 74 13.27 -4.39 8.10
C ASP A 74 12.43 -3.51 7.14
N PHE A 75 11.11 -3.55 7.31
CA PHE A 75 10.21 -2.68 6.56
C PHE A 75 10.48 -1.21 6.85
N GLU A 76 10.74 -0.46 5.79
CA GLU A 76 10.91 0.98 5.84
C GLU A 76 9.57 1.67 5.57
N PRO A 77 9.43 2.95 5.96
CA PRO A 77 8.29 3.72 5.53
C PRO A 77 8.18 3.77 4.01
N LEU A 78 6.94 3.69 3.53
CA LEU A 78 6.56 3.61 2.12
C LEU A 78 6.83 2.25 1.45
N ASP A 79 7.16 1.20 2.21
CA ASP A 79 7.07 -0.17 1.70
C ASP A 79 5.61 -0.61 1.60
N LEU A 80 5.29 -1.37 0.55
CA LEU A 80 3.99 -2.01 0.36
C LEU A 80 4.00 -3.37 1.03
N LEU A 81 3.14 -3.55 2.02
CA LEU A 81 2.95 -4.82 2.73
C LEU A 81 1.75 -5.55 2.11
N LEU A 82 1.95 -6.82 1.74
CA LEU A 82 0.92 -7.68 1.13
C LEU A 82 0.40 -8.66 2.19
N PHE A 83 -0.90 -8.60 2.45
CA PHE A 83 -1.58 -9.48 3.40
C PHE A 83 -2.66 -10.33 2.70
N GLY A 84 -2.94 -11.50 3.25
CA GLY A 84 -4.04 -12.35 2.78
C GLY A 84 -4.40 -13.44 3.78
N PRO A 85 -5.43 -14.25 3.48
CA PRO A 85 -5.78 -15.42 4.29
C PRO A 85 -4.77 -16.57 4.11
N THR A 86 -3.98 -16.53 3.03
CA THR A 86 -2.93 -17.51 2.69
C THR A 86 -1.70 -16.77 2.15
N ALA A 87 -0.64 -17.51 1.81
CA ALA A 87 0.54 -16.96 1.17
C ALA A 87 0.36 -16.65 -0.34
N ASP A 88 -0.85 -16.77 -0.88
CA ASP A 88 -1.16 -16.45 -2.28
C ASP A 88 -1.28 -14.93 -2.48
N PRO A 89 -0.48 -14.31 -3.37
CA PRO A 89 -0.57 -12.88 -3.68
C PRO A 89 -1.85 -12.49 -4.46
N PHE A 90 -2.59 -13.45 -5.01
CA PHE A 90 -3.83 -13.15 -5.73
C PHE A 90 -4.89 -12.55 -4.82
N GLY A 91 -5.32 -11.33 -5.11
CA GLY A 91 -6.29 -10.60 -4.30
C GLY A 91 -5.74 -10.08 -2.96
N ALA A 92 -4.42 -10.07 -2.77
CA ALA A 92 -3.80 -9.61 -1.53
C ALA A 92 -4.26 -8.19 -1.15
N HIS A 93 -4.52 -8.01 0.14
CA HIS A 93 -4.76 -6.71 0.74
C HIS A 93 -3.44 -5.95 0.87
N ILE A 94 -3.44 -4.69 0.46
CA ILE A 94 -2.24 -3.85 0.44
C ILE A 94 -2.31 -2.81 1.55
N ALA A 95 -1.24 -2.69 2.33
CA ALA A 95 -1.00 -1.61 3.29
C ALA A 95 0.33 -0.93 3.00
N VAL A 96 0.49 0.32 3.45
CA VAL A 96 1.76 1.06 3.35
C VAL A 96 2.40 1.11 4.73
N SER A 97 3.62 0.60 4.84
CA SER A 97 4.42 0.71 6.06
C SER A 97 4.68 2.17 6.40
N LEU A 98 4.52 2.52 7.68
CA LEU A 98 4.92 3.81 8.25
C LEU A 98 6.23 3.68 9.05
N GLY A 99 6.86 2.50 9.03
CA GLY A 99 7.91 2.12 9.98
C GLY A 99 7.36 1.86 11.39
N ASP A 100 8.24 1.41 12.28
CA ASP A 100 7.90 1.11 13.69
C ASP A 100 6.71 0.15 13.82
N GLU A 101 6.72 -0.92 13.01
CA GLU A 101 5.67 -1.94 12.94
C GLU A 101 4.25 -1.42 12.70
N ARG A 102 4.08 -0.21 12.15
CA ARG A 102 2.78 0.39 11.82
C ARG A 102 2.58 0.43 10.32
N ALA A 103 1.33 0.25 9.89
CA ALA A 103 0.94 0.40 8.50
C ALA A 103 -0.40 1.13 8.38
N ILE A 104 -0.49 2.02 7.40
CA ILE A 104 -1.75 2.64 6.99
C ILE A 104 -2.38 1.81 5.86
N HIS A 105 -3.69 1.64 5.91
CA HIS A 105 -4.44 0.93 4.88
C HIS A 105 -5.88 1.44 4.79
N LEU A 106 -6.51 1.11 3.66
CA LEU A 106 -7.94 1.32 3.42
C LEU A 106 -8.57 -0.03 3.13
N SER A 107 -9.63 -0.41 3.85
CA SER A 107 -10.28 -1.72 3.68
C SER A 107 -11.79 -1.59 3.63
N GLN A 108 -12.45 -2.58 3.00
CA GLN A 108 -13.91 -2.65 2.93
C GLN A 108 -14.54 -2.69 4.32
N ARG A 109 -13.91 -3.41 5.25
CA ARG A 109 -14.44 -3.65 6.60
C ARG A 109 -14.51 -2.38 7.45
N ILE A 110 -13.52 -1.50 7.31
CA ILE A 110 -13.48 -0.23 8.06
C ILE A 110 -14.22 0.87 7.28
N GLY A 111 -14.16 0.83 5.94
CA GLY A 111 -14.76 1.82 5.06
C GLY A 111 -13.96 3.13 4.93
N THR A 112 -13.06 3.40 5.88
CA THR A 112 -12.16 4.55 5.90
C THR A 112 -10.71 4.14 6.20
N PRO A 113 -9.73 5.03 5.96
CA PRO A 113 -8.32 4.77 6.21
C PRO A 113 -8.05 4.56 7.69
N ALA A 114 -7.20 3.60 8.01
CA ALA A 114 -6.82 3.26 9.38
C ALA A 114 -5.33 2.94 9.47
N VAL A 115 -4.77 3.14 10.67
CA VAL A 115 -3.42 2.70 11.00
C VAL A 115 -3.50 1.55 11.98
N TRP A 116 -2.91 0.42 11.62
CA TRP A 116 -2.78 -0.75 12.48
C TRP A 116 -1.31 -1.10 12.70
N SER A 117 -1.03 -1.82 13.79
CA SER A 117 0.23 -2.54 13.90
C SER A 117 0.24 -3.73 12.94
N ILE A 118 1.41 -4.14 12.46
CA ILE A 118 1.57 -5.34 11.63
C ILE A 118 1.05 -6.58 12.38
N ALA A 119 1.28 -6.65 13.70
CA ALA A 119 0.76 -7.73 14.53
C ALA A 119 -0.77 -7.82 14.51
N ARG A 120 -1.48 -6.69 14.51
CA ARG A 120 -2.95 -6.66 14.50
C ARG A 120 -3.55 -7.25 13.22
N PHE A 121 -2.86 -7.19 12.08
CA PHE A 121 -3.36 -7.86 10.85
C PHE A 121 -3.48 -9.37 11.04
N ARG A 122 -2.64 -9.98 11.89
CA ARG A 122 -2.67 -11.43 12.18
C ARG A 122 -3.93 -11.88 12.91
N ASP A 123 -4.59 -10.95 13.59
CA ASP A 123 -5.84 -11.20 14.30
C ASP A 123 -7.06 -11.18 13.36
N GLU A 124 -6.87 -10.77 12.10
CA GLU A 124 -7.93 -10.66 11.10
C GLU A 124 -7.79 -11.79 10.07
N ALA A 125 -8.76 -12.70 10.03
CA ALA A 125 -8.70 -13.92 9.21
C ALA A 125 -8.38 -13.65 7.73
N ASP A 126 -8.92 -12.58 7.15
CA ASP A 126 -8.69 -12.21 5.76
C ASP A 126 -7.27 -11.65 5.49
N TYR A 127 -6.53 -11.27 6.53
CA TYR A 127 -5.22 -10.62 6.45
C TYR A 127 -4.14 -11.34 7.28
N ALA A 128 -4.47 -12.53 7.80
CA ALA A 128 -3.70 -13.19 8.85
C ALA A 128 -2.25 -13.51 8.43
N VAL A 129 -2.03 -13.71 7.13
CA VAL A 129 -0.73 -14.02 6.54
C VAL A 129 -0.12 -12.77 5.92
N LEU A 130 1.04 -12.37 6.42
CA LEU A 130 1.93 -11.45 5.71
C LEU A 130 2.63 -12.24 4.60
N ILE A 131 2.21 -12.02 3.36
CA ILE A 131 2.76 -12.68 2.15
C ILE A 131 4.19 -12.20 1.90
N GLY A 132 4.44 -10.91 2.16
CA GLY A 132 5.74 -10.26 2.06
C GLY A 132 5.59 -8.77 1.82
N ALA A 133 6.70 -8.12 1.45
CA ALA A 133 6.72 -6.69 1.18
C ALA A 133 7.42 -6.35 -0.13
N LYS A 134 7.05 -5.20 -0.70
CA LYS A 134 7.57 -4.65 -1.95
C LYS A 134 7.99 -3.19 -1.73
N ARG A 135 9.21 -2.86 -2.17
CA ARG A 135 9.75 -1.49 -2.12
C ARG A 135 9.87 -0.93 -3.52
N VAL A 136 9.43 0.30 -3.73
CA VAL A 136 9.63 1.00 -5.02
C VAL A 136 11.12 1.30 -5.21
N ILE A 137 11.67 0.83 -6.33
CA ILE A 137 13.04 1.15 -6.76
C ILE A 137 13.06 2.62 -7.14
N ARG A 138 13.83 3.43 -6.40
CA ARG A 138 14.06 4.82 -6.77
C ARG A 138 15.01 4.83 -7.97
N THR A 139 14.52 5.23 -9.14
CA THR A 139 15.42 5.66 -10.21
C THR A 139 16.14 6.91 -9.73
N ALA A 140 17.47 6.92 -9.81
CA ALA A 140 18.23 8.14 -9.60
C ALA A 140 17.72 9.16 -10.62
N HIS A 141 17.07 10.24 -10.15
CA HIS A 141 16.92 11.42 -10.97
C HIS A 141 18.35 11.92 -11.22
N ASN A 142 18.84 11.72 -12.44
CA ASN A 142 20.05 12.35 -12.89
C ASN A 142 19.68 13.84 -13.06
N GLU A 143 19.94 14.65 -12.04
CA GLU A 143 19.89 16.10 -12.16
C GLU A 143 20.84 16.48 -13.30
N SER A 144 20.28 17.04 -14.37
CA SER A 144 21.02 17.62 -15.49
C SER A 144 21.02 19.14 -15.35
#